data_AF-A0A965TWY5-F1
#
_entry.id   AF-A0A965TWY5-F1
#
_cell.length_a   1.000
_cell.length_b   1.000
_cell.length_c   1.000
_cell.angle_alpha   90.00
_cell.angle_beta   90.00
_cell.angle_gamma   90.00
#
_symmetry.space_group_name_H-M   'P 1'
#
loop_
_entity.id
_entity.type
_entity.pdbx_description
1 polymer ?
#
loop_
_entity_poly.entity_id
_entity_poly.type
_entity_poly.pdbx_seq_one_letter_code
_entity_poly.pdbx_strand_id
1 'polypeptide(L)'
;MNWPGFLHATPSIIDTALTGPITINLYLAPDTVLMTTSAAIDASYTLSDIRFTVDAISIDDGLYDQIVAKRLQSGPIPITFPHFQSFMGGLTTSISTGMTFGVSSQSVDLLIGTFLKGNHNTFGVGHSDVDTRTSEYFTRTATGLTGSNFMISGVQYPSFRATPMMAYTQTIKSLGMAINSVGGCDQNLNSFDQYLDKYFAHIVRLNHPTDEEGWSSGLDTRGAAVSMSYNTTGGAAPGIGIYPLVFVACTGTLLVGAYRQLQVAL
;
A
#
# COMPACT_ATOMS: atom_id res chain seq x y z
N MET A 1 1.06 -15.88 3.72
CA MET A 1 0.94 -14.42 3.49
C MET A 1 -0.46 -14.02 3.96
N ASN A 2 -0.58 -13.42 5.14
CA ASN A 2 -1.88 -13.01 5.66
C ASN A 2 -2.30 -11.72 4.94
N TRP A 3 -3.49 -11.72 4.36
CA TRP A 3 -4.14 -10.51 3.84
C TRP A 3 -4.31 -9.52 5.01
N PRO A 4 -3.75 -8.30 4.94
CA PRO A 4 -3.76 -7.33 6.06
C PRO A 4 -5.13 -6.64 6.28
N GLY A 5 -6.22 -7.24 5.81
CA GLY A 5 -7.55 -6.64 5.86
C GLY A 5 -7.67 -5.38 4.99
N PHE A 6 -8.89 -4.83 4.90
CA PHE A 6 -9.14 -3.50 4.30
C PHE A 6 -9.64 -2.47 5.33
N LEU A 7 -9.65 -2.84 6.63
CA LEU A 7 -10.09 -2.01 7.75
C LEU A 7 -9.35 -2.37 9.05
N HIS A 8 -8.02 -2.32 9.06
CA HIS A 8 -7.26 -2.34 10.33
C HIS A 8 -7.39 -0.99 11.03
N ALA A 9 -8.59 -0.61 11.46
CA ALA A 9 -8.79 0.59 12.25
C ALA A 9 -8.36 0.33 13.70
N THR A 10 -7.94 1.39 14.40
CA THR A 10 -7.81 1.36 15.85
C THR A 10 -8.83 2.35 16.43
N PRO A 11 -9.87 1.86 17.13
CA PRO A 11 -10.16 0.47 17.50
C PRO A 11 -10.57 -0.44 16.33
N SER A 12 -10.31 -1.75 16.46
CA SER A 12 -10.63 -2.79 15.46
C SER A 12 -12.13 -3.06 15.29
N ILE A 13 -12.95 -2.51 16.19
CA ILE A 13 -14.41 -2.55 16.16
C ILE A 13 -14.89 -1.12 15.93
N ILE A 14 -15.73 -0.94 14.91
CA ILE A 14 -16.39 0.33 14.63
C ILE A 14 -17.79 0.30 15.24
N ASP A 15 -18.09 1.26 16.11
CA ASP A 15 -19.45 1.45 16.61
C ASP A 15 -20.35 2.04 15.50
N THR A 16 -21.28 1.22 15.04
CA THR A 16 -22.26 1.60 14.00
C THR A 16 -23.32 2.58 14.51
N ALA A 17 -23.52 2.69 15.83
CA ALA A 17 -24.40 3.70 16.42
C ALA A 17 -23.81 5.12 16.28
N LEU A 18 -22.49 5.22 16.19
CA LEU A 18 -21.73 6.46 16.03
C LEU A 18 -21.53 6.87 14.56
N THR A 19 -21.30 5.88 13.69
CA THR A 19 -20.95 6.12 12.27
C THR A 19 -22.15 6.14 11.33
N GLY A 20 -23.31 5.61 11.74
CA GLY A 20 -24.47 5.50 10.86
C GLY A 20 -24.31 4.40 9.80
N PRO A 21 -25.10 4.42 8.71
CA PRO A 21 -25.04 3.36 7.70
C PRO A 21 -23.69 3.37 6.95
N ILE A 22 -22.98 2.24 6.99
CA ILE A 22 -21.70 2.05 6.31
C ILE A 22 -21.95 1.39 4.94
N THR A 23 -21.38 1.97 3.87
CA THR A 23 -21.38 1.37 2.53
C THR A 23 -19.97 0.95 2.15
N ILE A 24 -19.79 -0.31 1.75
CA ILE A 24 -18.50 -0.85 1.28
C ILE A 24 -18.58 -1.01 -0.23
N ASN A 25 -17.67 -0.35 -0.95
CA ASN A 25 -17.52 -0.50 -2.40
C ASN A 25 -16.25 -1.30 -2.69
N LEU A 26 -16.40 -2.43 -3.37
CA LEU A 26 -15.29 -3.27 -3.80
C LEU A 26 -15.17 -3.18 -5.32
N TYR A 27 -14.00 -2.74 -5.79
CA TYR A 27 -13.67 -2.71 -7.21
C TYR A 27 -12.76 -3.87 -7.54
N LEU A 28 -13.16 -4.69 -8.50
CA LEU A 28 -12.37 -5.83 -8.97
C LEU A 28 -11.53 -5.41 -10.18
N ALA A 29 -10.40 -6.08 -10.38
CA ALA A 29 -9.49 -5.78 -11.48
C ALA A 29 -10.07 -6.25 -12.84
N PRO A 30 -9.75 -5.59 -13.96
CA PRO A 30 -10.20 -6.04 -15.29
C PRO A 30 -9.66 -7.44 -15.66
N ASP A 31 -10.28 -8.10 -16.63
CA ASP A 31 -9.89 -9.45 -17.11
C ASP A 31 -8.43 -9.55 -17.60
N THR A 32 -7.81 -8.41 -17.93
CA THR A 32 -6.41 -8.29 -18.33
C THR A 32 -5.41 -8.75 -17.26
N VAL A 33 -5.84 -8.91 -16.01
CA VAL A 33 -4.99 -9.46 -14.94
C VAL A 33 -4.95 -10.99 -14.94
N LEU A 34 -5.82 -11.66 -15.68
CA LEU A 34 -5.86 -13.12 -15.74
C LEU A 34 -4.60 -13.67 -16.44
N MET A 35 -4.25 -14.91 -16.10
CA MET A 35 -3.15 -15.63 -16.73
C MET A 35 -3.62 -17.00 -17.21
N THR A 36 -3.06 -17.48 -18.32
CA THR A 36 -3.38 -18.78 -18.90
C THR A 36 -2.10 -19.46 -19.37
N THR A 37 -2.04 -20.79 -19.21
CA THR A 37 -0.98 -21.63 -19.78
C THR A 37 -1.29 -22.06 -21.23
N SER A 38 -2.47 -21.71 -21.75
CA SER A 38 -2.97 -22.05 -23.08
C SER A 38 -3.29 -20.78 -23.89
N ALA A 39 -3.13 -20.82 -25.20
CA ALA A 39 -3.31 -19.71 -26.15
C ALA A 39 -4.76 -19.18 -26.30
N ALA A 40 -5.64 -19.46 -25.34
CA ALA A 40 -6.97 -18.87 -25.32
C ALA A 40 -6.83 -17.34 -25.17
N ILE A 41 -7.54 -16.60 -26.03
CA ILE A 41 -7.39 -15.15 -26.24
C ILE A 41 -8.42 -14.35 -25.41
N ASP A 42 -9.45 -15.00 -24.87
CA ASP A 42 -10.58 -14.35 -24.19
C ASP A 42 -10.97 -15.06 -22.88
N ALA A 43 -10.11 -15.04 -21.86
CA ALA A 43 -10.53 -15.43 -20.52
C ALA A 43 -11.19 -14.23 -19.83
N SER A 44 -12.38 -14.45 -19.26
CA SER A 44 -13.09 -13.49 -18.44
C SER A 44 -13.52 -14.14 -17.13
N TYR A 45 -13.67 -13.37 -16.07
CA TYR A 45 -14.21 -13.89 -14.81
C TYR A 45 -15.46 -13.15 -14.37
N THR A 46 -16.38 -13.89 -13.76
CA THR A 46 -17.58 -13.35 -13.12
C THR A 46 -17.68 -13.91 -11.71
N LEU A 47 -17.97 -13.07 -10.74
CA LEU A 47 -18.26 -13.52 -9.39
C LEU A 47 -19.76 -13.80 -9.25
N SER A 48 -20.12 -15.04 -8.91
CA SER A 48 -21.47 -15.46 -8.54
C SER A 48 -21.54 -15.78 -7.05
N ASP A 49 -22.71 -15.60 -6.44
CA ASP A 49 -22.97 -15.96 -5.04
C ASP A 49 -22.00 -15.37 -4.01
N ILE A 50 -21.65 -14.09 -4.17
CA ILE A 50 -20.78 -13.39 -3.22
C ILE A 50 -21.50 -13.30 -1.87
N ARG A 51 -20.88 -13.87 -0.82
CA ARG A 51 -21.36 -13.80 0.56
C ARG A 51 -20.30 -13.14 1.43
N PHE A 52 -20.73 -12.23 2.29
CA PHE A 52 -19.89 -11.59 3.29
C PHE A 52 -20.44 -11.92 4.68
N THR A 53 -19.55 -12.21 5.61
CA THR A 53 -19.87 -12.36 7.03
C THR A 53 -19.33 -11.15 7.78
N VAL A 54 -20.16 -10.54 8.61
CA VAL A 54 -19.79 -9.44 9.48
C VAL A 54 -20.12 -9.83 10.90
N ASP A 55 -19.13 -9.76 11.79
CA ASP A 55 -19.34 -10.00 13.21
C ASP A 55 -19.88 -8.71 13.85
N ALA A 56 -21.13 -8.76 14.31
CA ALA A 56 -21.76 -7.68 15.03
C ALA A 56 -21.76 -8.00 16.53
N ILE A 57 -21.26 -7.07 17.34
CA ILE A 57 -21.28 -7.17 18.80
C ILE A 57 -22.29 -6.16 19.33
N SER A 58 -23.29 -6.62 20.07
CA SER A 58 -24.22 -5.76 20.80
C SER A 58 -23.88 -5.77 22.29
N ILE A 59 -23.67 -4.58 22.86
CA ILE A 59 -23.47 -4.41 24.30
C ILE A 59 -24.78 -3.83 24.87
N ASP A 60 -25.49 -4.60 25.69
CA ASP A 60 -26.76 -4.20 26.31
C ASP A 60 -26.54 -3.69 27.74
N ASP A 61 -25.59 -2.76 27.89
CA ASP A 61 -25.31 -2.10 29.17
C ASP A 61 -25.47 -0.60 28.98
N GLY A 62 -26.60 -0.06 29.46
CA GLY A 62 -26.95 1.36 29.33
C GLY A 62 -25.92 2.34 29.94
N LEU A 63 -24.90 1.83 30.63
CA LEU A 63 -23.73 2.59 31.06
C LEU A 63 -22.82 3.02 29.90
N TYR A 64 -22.62 2.16 28.88
CA TYR A 64 -21.75 2.47 27.73
C TYR A 64 -22.29 3.66 26.95
N ASP A 65 -23.59 3.64 26.65
CA ASP A 65 -24.28 4.74 25.95
C ASP A 65 -24.20 6.05 26.72
N GLN A 66 -24.30 6.01 28.05
CA GLN A 66 -24.18 7.21 28.90
C GLN A 66 -22.75 7.76 28.91
N ILE A 67 -21.73 6.89 28.90
CA ILE A 67 -20.32 7.31 28.84
C ILE A 67 -19.97 7.88 27.47
N VAL A 68 -20.41 7.24 26.39
CA VAL A 68 -20.22 7.71 25.01
C VAL A 68 -20.92 9.06 24.79
N ALA A 69 -22.16 9.21 25.26
CA ALA A 69 -22.88 10.48 25.21
C ALA A 69 -22.18 11.60 25.99
N LYS A 70 -21.65 11.31 27.19
CA LYS A 70 -20.83 12.27 27.96
C LYS A 70 -19.52 12.62 27.25
N ARG A 71 -18.89 11.65 26.56
CA ARG A 71 -17.65 11.91 25.82
C ARG A 71 -17.89 12.76 24.59
N LEU A 72 -18.96 12.51 23.83
CA LEU A 72 -19.39 13.33 22.69
C LEU A 72 -19.73 14.77 23.09
N GLN A 73 -20.25 15.00 24.30
CA GLN A 73 -20.45 16.36 24.84
C GLN A 73 -19.14 17.09 25.16
N SER A 74 -18.05 16.36 25.44
CA SER A 74 -16.72 16.91 25.74
C SER A 74 -15.90 17.22 24.48
N GLY A 75 -16.30 16.73 23.30
CA GLY A 75 -15.59 16.92 22.04
C GLY A 75 -15.70 15.72 21.10
N PRO A 76 -15.28 15.86 19.84
CA PRO A 76 -15.34 14.79 18.87
C PRO A 76 -14.39 13.64 19.24
N ILE A 77 -14.80 12.41 18.95
CA ILE A 77 -13.99 11.21 19.17
C ILE A 77 -13.17 10.95 17.90
N PRO A 78 -11.82 10.97 17.97
CA PRO A 78 -10.97 10.61 16.85
C PRO A 78 -10.83 9.08 16.75
N ILE A 79 -11.09 8.54 15.56
CA ILE A 79 -10.83 7.14 15.19
C ILE A 79 -9.75 7.15 14.12
N THR A 80 -8.61 6.51 14.36
CA THR A 80 -7.53 6.41 13.38
C THR A 80 -7.77 5.21 12.47
N PHE A 81 -7.53 5.39 11.17
CA PHE A 81 -7.62 4.32 10.19
C PHE A 81 -6.47 4.39 9.18
N PRO A 82 -5.90 3.25 8.78
CA PRO A 82 -4.93 3.20 7.72
C PRO A 82 -5.67 3.32 6.38
N HIS A 83 -5.05 4.03 5.45
CA HIS A 83 -5.47 4.05 4.06
C HIS A 83 -4.23 4.02 3.16
N PHE A 84 -4.42 3.51 1.95
CA PHE A 84 -3.36 3.38 0.97
C PHE A 84 -3.72 4.18 -0.28
N GLN A 85 -2.76 4.96 -0.77
CA GLN A 85 -2.86 5.67 -2.04
C GLN A 85 -1.82 5.12 -3.01
N SER A 86 -2.16 5.02 -4.29
CA SER A 86 -1.24 4.58 -5.33
C SER A 86 -1.12 5.60 -6.44
N PHE A 87 0.10 5.85 -6.91
CA PHE A 87 0.41 6.78 -7.99
C PHE A 87 1.19 6.03 -9.07
N MET A 88 0.72 6.10 -10.30
CA MET A 88 1.38 5.47 -11.45
C MET A 88 1.83 6.54 -12.44
N GLY A 89 3.09 6.48 -12.84
CA GLY A 89 3.67 7.31 -13.89
C GLY A 89 3.32 6.80 -15.29
N GLY A 90 3.71 7.55 -16.33
CA GLY A 90 3.61 7.11 -17.72
C GLY A 90 4.62 6.01 -18.07
N LEU A 91 4.43 5.36 -19.23
CA LEU A 91 5.36 4.37 -19.76
C LEU A 91 6.71 5.00 -20.05
N THR A 92 7.79 4.44 -19.50
CA THR A 92 9.17 4.85 -19.80
C THR A 92 10.00 3.66 -20.28
N THR A 93 10.96 3.94 -21.16
CA THR A 93 11.95 2.95 -21.64
C THR A 93 13.28 3.03 -20.88
N SER A 94 13.34 3.88 -19.85
CA SER A 94 14.48 4.08 -18.97
C SER A 94 14.03 3.90 -17.51
N ILE A 95 14.87 3.23 -16.72
CA ILE A 95 14.72 3.18 -15.26
C ILE A 95 15.19 4.48 -14.60
N SER A 96 15.95 5.31 -15.30
CA SER A 96 16.30 6.63 -14.78
C SER A 96 15.11 7.58 -14.93
N THR A 97 14.24 7.62 -13.92
CA THR A 97 13.01 8.41 -13.93
C THR A 97 12.74 9.04 -12.57
N GLY A 98 12.03 10.17 -12.57
CA GLY A 98 11.56 10.86 -11.39
C GLY A 98 10.05 11.02 -11.46
N MET A 99 9.33 10.50 -10.47
CA MET A 99 7.88 10.67 -10.36
C MET A 99 7.56 11.50 -9.13
N THR A 100 6.93 12.65 -9.33
CA THR A 100 6.39 13.50 -8.27
C THR A 100 4.94 13.12 -7.98
N PHE A 101 4.59 13.03 -6.72
CA PHE A 101 3.24 12.75 -6.24
C PHE A 101 2.96 13.56 -4.97
N GLY A 102 1.70 13.98 -4.80
CA GLY A 102 1.25 14.73 -3.63
C GLY A 102 0.40 13.85 -2.74
N VAL A 103 0.64 13.90 -1.43
CA VAL A 103 -0.15 13.16 -0.43
C VAL A 103 -0.63 14.14 0.63
N SER A 104 -1.93 14.13 0.90
CA SER A 104 -2.56 14.82 2.02
C SER A 104 -3.09 13.77 2.99
N SER A 105 -2.42 13.61 4.14
CA SER A 105 -2.79 12.66 5.19
C SER A 105 -2.27 13.12 6.55
N GLN A 106 -3.00 12.86 7.64
CA GLN A 106 -2.60 13.25 8.99
C GLN A 106 -1.22 12.70 9.30
N SER A 107 -0.98 11.45 8.94
CA SER A 107 0.36 10.86 8.99
C SER A 107 0.68 10.09 7.70
N VAL A 108 1.93 10.20 7.24
CA VAL A 108 2.49 9.34 6.19
C VAL A 108 3.45 8.34 6.83
N ASP A 109 3.12 7.06 6.72
CA ASP A 109 3.76 6.00 7.50
C ASP A 109 4.77 5.18 6.67
N LEU A 110 4.41 4.84 5.43
CA LEU A 110 5.20 3.96 4.57
C LEU A 110 5.17 4.43 3.13
N LEU A 111 6.34 4.46 2.49
CA LEU A 111 6.48 4.69 1.06
C LEU A 111 7.02 3.41 0.39
N ILE A 112 6.40 2.99 -0.69
CA ILE A 112 6.79 1.81 -1.48
C ILE A 112 6.95 2.25 -2.92
N GLY A 113 8.16 2.15 -3.45
CA GLY A 113 8.48 2.47 -4.85
C GLY A 113 8.78 1.20 -5.62
N THR A 114 8.13 1.02 -6.76
CA THR A 114 8.28 -0.17 -7.62
C THR A 114 8.02 0.18 -9.08
N PHE A 115 8.16 -0.79 -9.98
CA PHE A 115 7.77 -0.63 -11.37
C PHE A 115 6.99 -1.83 -11.88
N LEU A 116 6.02 -1.55 -12.74
CA LEU A 116 5.30 -2.54 -13.53
C LEU A 116 5.93 -2.67 -14.91
N LYS A 117 5.90 -3.86 -15.51
CA LYS A 117 6.31 -4.06 -16.91
C LYS A 117 5.35 -3.36 -17.86
N GLY A 118 5.80 -2.92 -19.04
CA GLY A 118 4.97 -2.19 -20.01
C GLY A 118 3.74 -2.99 -20.49
N ASN A 119 3.86 -4.32 -20.51
CA ASN A 119 2.82 -5.28 -20.89
C ASN A 119 2.05 -5.86 -19.69
N HIS A 120 2.21 -5.33 -18.47
CA HIS A 120 1.60 -5.88 -17.25
C HIS A 120 0.07 -6.05 -17.33
N ASN A 121 -0.60 -5.26 -18.18
CA ASN A 121 -2.04 -5.27 -18.36
C ASN A 121 -2.47 -5.97 -19.65
N THR A 122 -1.73 -7.02 -20.05
CA THR A 122 -2.00 -7.80 -21.26
C THR A 122 -2.32 -9.23 -20.87
N PHE A 123 -3.42 -9.74 -21.38
CA PHE A 123 -3.79 -11.14 -21.24
C PHE A 123 -3.10 -12.00 -22.30
N GLY A 124 -2.67 -13.21 -21.95
CA GLY A 124 -2.22 -14.21 -22.92
C GLY A 124 -1.12 -15.16 -22.42
N VAL A 125 -0.64 -16.02 -23.33
CA VAL A 125 0.43 -16.99 -23.06
C VAL A 125 1.75 -16.26 -22.83
N GLY A 126 2.42 -16.60 -21.73
CA GLY A 126 3.68 -15.95 -21.33
C GLY A 126 3.49 -14.77 -20.39
N HIS A 127 2.25 -14.34 -20.12
CA HIS A 127 1.94 -13.33 -19.10
C HIS A 127 1.75 -13.93 -17.69
N SER A 128 2.21 -15.17 -17.49
CA SER A 128 2.40 -15.79 -16.18
C SER A 128 3.89 -15.80 -15.84
N ASP A 129 4.25 -15.32 -14.67
CA ASP A 129 5.62 -15.43 -14.20
C ASP A 129 5.83 -16.78 -13.48
N VAL A 130 6.74 -17.60 -14.01
CA VAL A 130 7.03 -18.96 -13.50
C VAL A 130 7.56 -18.94 -12.07
N ASP A 131 8.27 -17.88 -11.69
CA ASP A 131 8.91 -17.79 -10.39
C ASP A 131 7.96 -17.23 -9.33
N THR A 132 7.22 -16.16 -9.66
CA THR A 132 6.23 -15.60 -8.73
C THR A 132 4.95 -16.42 -8.67
N ARG A 133 4.70 -17.26 -9.70
CA ARG A 133 3.44 -18.00 -9.91
C ARG A 133 2.22 -17.09 -9.93
N THR A 134 2.41 -15.84 -10.32
CA THR A 134 1.36 -14.83 -10.46
C THR A 134 1.31 -14.29 -11.89
N SER A 135 0.24 -13.58 -12.20
CA SER A 135 0.14 -12.79 -13.43
C SER A 135 1.23 -11.72 -13.48
N GLU A 136 1.70 -11.37 -14.68
CA GLU A 136 2.63 -10.25 -14.91
C GLU A 136 2.10 -8.93 -14.32
N TYR A 137 0.78 -8.80 -14.16
CA TYR A 137 0.16 -7.66 -13.47
C TYR A 137 0.70 -7.43 -12.05
N PHE A 138 1.02 -8.50 -11.33
CA PHE A 138 1.53 -8.43 -9.95
C PHE A 138 3.06 -8.43 -9.87
N THR A 139 3.74 -8.66 -11.00
CA THR A 139 5.20 -8.78 -11.07
C THR A 139 5.87 -7.40 -11.06
N ARG A 140 6.93 -7.26 -10.27
CA ARG A 140 7.59 -5.98 -9.99
C ARG A 140 9.04 -5.99 -10.44
N THR A 141 9.40 -5.13 -11.39
CA THR A 141 10.73 -5.15 -12.01
C THR A 141 11.52 -3.86 -11.77
N ALA A 142 12.84 -3.96 -11.72
CA ALA A 142 13.78 -2.85 -11.71
C ALA A 142 15.13 -3.27 -12.33
N THR A 143 15.11 -4.17 -13.32
CA THR A 143 16.30 -4.65 -14.02
C THR A 143 17.05 -3.50 -14.69
N GLY A 144 18.27 -3.23 -14.23
CA GLY A 144 19.09 -2.09 -14.70
C GLY A 144 19.10 -0.88 -13.75
N LEU A 145 18.44 -0.98 -12.60
CA LEU A 145 18.54 0.02 -11.53
C LEU A 145 19.96 0.09 -10.97
N THR A 146 20.46 1.31 -10.83
CA THR A 146 21.76 1.60 -10.18
C THR A 146 21.58 2.37 -8.88
N GLY A 147 20.49 3.14 -8.76
CA GLY A 147 20.20 3.91 -7.56
C GLY A 147 18.74 4.29 -7.42
N SER A 148 18.23 4.31 -6.19
CA SER A 148 16.86 4.70 -5.87
C SER A 148 16.81 5.53 -4.59
N ASN A 149 15.98 6.58 -4.57
CA ASN A 149 15.74 7.40 -3.39
C ASN A 149 14.38 8.07 -3.43
N PHE A 150 13.81 8.34 -2.26
CA PHE A 150 12.68 9.24 -2.12
C PHE A 150 13.18 10.65 -1.83
N MET A 151 12.39 11.66 -2.19
CA MET A 151 12.52 13.01 -1.68
C MET A 151 11.19 13.42 -1.08
N ILE A 152 11.25 13.91 0.15
CA ILE A 152 10.10 14.37 0.92
C ILE A 152 10.32 15.85 1.18
N SER A 153 9.46 16.71 0.63
CA SER A 153 9.60 18.17 0.77
C SER A 153 11.00 18.69 0.38
N GLY A 154 11.60 18.11 -0.65
CA GLY A 154 12.95 18.46 -1.13
C GLY A 154 14.11 17.83 -0.34
N VAL A 155 13.85 17.13 0.77
CA VAL A 155 14.86 16.39 1.53
C VAL A 155 14.93 14.96 1.01
N GLN A 156 16.12 14.54 0.58
CA GLN A 156 16.35 13.18 0.12
C GLN A 156 16.39 12.18 1.30
N TYR A 157 15.62 11.10 1.19
CA TYR A 157 15.56 10.01 2.17
C TYR A 157 15.59 8.64 1.45
N PRO A 158 16.55 7.76 1.74
CA PRO A 158 17.78 8.00 2.52
C PRO A 158 18.60 9.16 1.96
N SER A 159 19.45 9.79 2.79
CA SER A 159 20.29 10.94 2.41
C SER A 159 21.28 10.65 1.27
N PHE A 160 21.54 9.38 1.00
CA PHE A 160 22.30 8.89 -0.14
C PHE A 160 21.37 8.15 -1.10
N ARG A 161 21.77 8.02 -2.36
CA ARG A 161 21.01 7.23 -3.32
C ARG A 161 21.30 5.75 -3.09
N ALA A 162 20.28 4.98 -2.71
CA ALA A 162 20.45 3.59 -2.34
C ALA A 162 20.72 2.74 -3.60
N THR A 163 21.83 2.00 -3.61
CA THR A 163 22.04 0.94 -4.62
C THR A 163 20.97 -0.14 -4.46
N PRO A 164 20.72 -0.99 -5.47
CA PRO A 164 19.61 -1.94 -5.37
C PRO A 164 19.75 -2.93 -4.20
N MET A 165 20.99 -3.25 -3.80
CA MET A 165 21.27 -4.07 -2.59
C MET A 165 20.93 -3.32 -1.29
N MET A 166 21.21 -2.02 -1.25
CA MET A 166 20.85 -1.17 -0.11
C MET A 166 19.33 -0.98 -0.03
N ALA A 167 18.66 -0.82 -1.18
CA ALA A 167 17.20 -0.75 -1.24
C ALA A 167 16.54 -2.05 -0.74
N TYR A 168 17.11 -3.21 -1.07
CA TYR A 168 16.67 -4.50 -0.52
C TYR A 168 16.83 -4.56 1.00
N THR A 169 18.01 -4.19 1.51
CA THR A 169 18.30 -4.19 2.95
C THR A 169 17.37 -3.23 3.69
N GLN A 170 17.10 -2.05 3.13
CA GLN A 170 16.19 -1.07 3.70
C GLN A 170 14.75 -1.56 3.69
N THR A 171 14.35 -2.29 2.65
CA THR A 171 13.03 -2.91 2.55
C THR A 171 12.81 -3.94 3.65
N ILE A 172 13.77 -4.84 3.86
CA ILE A 172 13.72 -5.82 4.97
C ILE A 172 13.62 -5.12 6.32
N LYS A 173 14.42 -4.07 6.55
CA LYS A 173 14.37 -3.28 7.80
C LYS A 173 13.02 -2.60 7.98
N SER A 174 12.49 -1.99 6.93
CA SER A 174 11.21 -1.27 6.95
C SER A 174 10.03 -2.21 7.21
N LEU A 175 10.10 -3.44 6.72
CA LEU A 175 9.10 -4.48 6.95
C LEU A 175 9.26 -5.20 8.32
N GLY A 176 10.20 -4.78 9.18
CA GLY A 176 10.46 -5.44 10.47
C GLY A 176 11.08 -6.84 10.33
N MET A 177 11.40 -7.27 9.12
CA MET A 177 11.90 -8.62 8.82
C MET A 177 13.37 -8.83 9.22
N ALA A 178 14.07 -7.77 9.63
CA ALA A 178 15.47 -7.85 10.08
C ALA A 178 15.68 -8.73 11.33
N ILE A 179 14.60 -9.01 12.08
CA ILE A 179 14.62 -9.80 13.33
C ILE A 179 13.84 -11.13 13.16
N ASN A 180 13.17 -11.32 12.02
CA ASN A 180 12.34 -12.50 11.77
C ASN A 180 13.19 -13.68 11.28
N SER A 181 13.42 -14.67 12.14
CA SER A 181 14.17 -15.90 11.84
C SER A 181 13.36 -16.98 11.08
N VAL A 182 12.06 -16.75 10.87
CA VAL A 182 11.12 -17.75 10.30
C VAL A 182 10.84 -17.51 8.81
N GLY A 183 11.46 -16.50 8.20
CA GLY A 183 11.37 -16.25 6.76
C GLY A 183 10.07 -15.55 6.35
N GLY A 184 10.13 -14.24 6.13
CA GLY A 184 9.02 -13.45 5.59
C GLY A 184 9.10 -13.19 4.08
N CYS A 185 10.10 -13.74 3.39
CA CYS A 185 10.23 -13.64 1.95
C CYS A 185 9.59 -14.82 1.25
N ASP A 186 9.14 -14.61 0.01
CA ASP A 186 8.67 -15.70 -0.85
C ASP A 186 9.76 -16.77 -0.95
N GLN A 187 9.39 -18.04 -0.79
CA GLN A 187 10.31 -19.18 -0.91
C GLN A 187 10.96 -19.24 -2.30
N ASN A 188 10.28 -18.71 -3.32
CA ASN A 188 10.79 -18.70 -4.69
C ASN A 188 11.85 -17.61 -4.94
N LEU A 189 12.03 -16.66 -4.01
CA LEU A 189 13.08 -15.66 -4.10
C LEU A 189 14.43 -16.28 -3.72
N ASN A 190 15.15 -16.76 -4.73
CA ASN A 190 16.39 -17.52 -4.58
C ASN A 190 17.67 -16.73 -4.88
N SER A 191 17.54 -15.54 -5.50
CA SER A 191 18.69 -14.75 -5.93
C SER A 191 18.39 -13.25 -5.97
N PHE A 192 19.46 -12.45 -5.94
CA PHE A 192 19.36 -10.99 -6.01
C PHE A 192 18.92 -10.50 -7.40
N ASP A 193 19.33 -11.18 -8.47
CA ASP A 193 18.88 -10.85 -9.82
C ASP A 193 17.38 -11.06 -9.98
N GLN A 194 16.84 -12.11 -9.35
CA GLN A 194 15.41 -12.37 -9.30
C GLN A 194 14.64 -11.35 -8.45
N TYR A 195 15.25 -10.83 -7.37
CA TYR A 195 14.68 -9.68 -6.65
C TYR A 195 14.52 -8.48 -7.59
N LEU A 196 15.55 -8.15 -8.37
CA LEU A 196 15.49 -7.03 -9.30
C LEU A 196 14.50 -7.26 -10.45
N ASP A 197 14.40 -8.47 -10.97
CA ASP A 197 13.53 -8.72 -12.12
C ASP A 197 12.04 -8.83 -11.76
N LYS A 198 11.71 -9.37 -10.57
CA LYS A 198 10.35 -9.87 -10.27
C LYS A 198 9.74 -9.42 -8.95
N TYR A 199 10.57 -9.13 -7.95
CA TYR A 199 10.13 -8.81 -6.58
C TYR A 199 10.56 -7.41 -6.13
N PHE A 200 10.91 -6.52 -7.07
CA PHE A 200 11.52 -5.27 -6.69
C PHE A 200 10.54 -4.35 -5.97
N ALA A 201 10.89 -3.97 -4.75
CA ALA A 201 10.23 -2.92 -4.00
C ALA A 201 11.29 -2.18 -3.20
N HIS A 202 11.32 -0.85 -3.32
CA HIS A 202 12.06 0.01 -2.43
C HIS A 202 11.10 0.56 -1.38
N ILE A 203 11.16 -0.01 -0.17
CA ILE A 203 10.28 0.35 0.93
C ILE A 203 11.01 1.19 1.96
N VAL A 204 10.34 2.25 2.37
CA VAL A 204 10.84 3.24 3.32
C VAL A 204 9.76 3.51 4.36
N ARG A 205 10.04 3.12 5.60
CA ARG A 205 9.17 3.37 6.76
C ARG A 205 9.54 4.71 7.40
N LEU A 206 8.54 5.57 7.61
CA LEU A 206 8.67 6.88 8.28
C LEU A 206 8.13 6.85 9.71
N ASN A 207 7.29 5.87 10.05
CA ASN A 207 6.81 5.69 11.40
C ASN A 207 7.78 4.86 12.26
N HIS A 208 7.61 4.98 13.58
CA HIS A 208 8.41 4.23 14.54
C HIS A 208 8.23 2.72 14.32
N PRO A 209 9.30 1.91 14.44
CA PRO A 209 9.26 0.47 14.19
C PRO A 209 8.54 -0.34 15.28
N THR A 210 7.64 0.28 16.05
CA THR A 210 6.78 -0.42 17.00
C THR A 210 5.59 -1.00 16.25
N ASP A 211 5.27 -2.25 16.53
CA ASP A 211 4.14 -3.00 15.96
C ASP A 211 2.84 -2.73 16.74
N GLU A 212 2.82 -1.72 17.62
CA GLU A 212 1.64 -1.31 18.36
C GLU A 212 0.73 -0.44 17.49
N GLU A 213 -0.48 -0.94 17.27
CA GLU A 213 -1.52 -0.32 16.45
C GLU A 213 -2.07 0.97 17.11
N GLY A 214 -2.37 1.98 16.30
CA GLY A 214 -3.11 3.18 16.73
C GLY A 214 -2.28 4.44 17.01
N TRP A 215 -0.95 4.41 16.85
CA TRP A 215 -0.12 5.61 16.96
C TRP A 215 0.06 6.28 15.60
N SER A 216 -0.35 7.55 15.51
CA SER A 216 0.10 8.46 14.46
C SER A 216 1.59 8.75 14.67
N SER A 217 2.45 7.92 14.08
CA SER A 217 3.90 7.99 14.29
C SER A 217 4.70 8.30 13.02
N GLY A 218 4.05 8.32 11.84
CA GLY A 218 4.67 8.74 10.60
C GLY A 218 4.89 10.25 10.51
N LEU A 219 5.25 10.73 9.32
CA LEU A 219 5.40 12.16 9.06
C LEU A 219 4.04 12.86 9.21
N ASP A 220 3.87 13.64 10.28
CA ASP A 220 2.67 14.44 10.51
C ASP A 220 2.59 15.59 9.49
N THR A 221 1.60 15.54 8.61
CA THR A 221 1.35 16.61 7.65
C THR A 221 0.15 17.47 8.03
N ARG A 222 -0.59 17.10 9.09
CA ARG A 222 -1.82 17.78 9.55
C ARG A 222 -2.84 18.05 8.41
N GLY A 223 -2.86 17.18 7.40
CA GLY A 223 -3.69 17.31 6.20
C GLY A 223 -3.18 18.32 5.16
N ALA A 224 -2.00 18.92 5.36
CA ALA A 224 -1.35 19.73 4.32
C ALA A 224 -0.74 18.82 3.25
N ALA A 225 -0.97 19.14 1.97
CA ALA A 225 -0.40 18.38 0.87
C ALA A 225 1.13 18.45 0.89
N VAL A 226 1.78 17.30 1.13
CA VAL A 226 3.23 17.17 1.03
C VAL A 226 3.58 16.66 -0.36
N SER A 227 4.41 17.44 -1.06
CA SER A 227 4.99 17.02 -2.34
C SER A 227 6.15 16.07 -2.08
N MET A 228 6.05 14.86 -2.61
CA MET A 228 7.09 13.84 -2.56
C MET A 228 7.49 13.44 -3.98
N SER A 229 8.69 12.89 -4.13
CA SER A 229 9.10 12.29 -5.41
C SER A 229 9.87 11.00 -5.20
N TYR A 230 9.64 10.03 -6.08
CA TYR A 230 10.43 8.82 -6.19
C TYR A 230 11.39 8.96 -7.37
N ASN A 231 12.69 8.97 -7.08
CA ASN A 231 13.74 9.22 -8.06
C ASN A 231 14.65 8.01 -8.18
N THR A 232 14.82 7.53 -9.41
CA THR A 232 15.68 6.40 -9.73
C THR A 232 16.68 6.77 -10.80
N THR A 233 17.83 6.08 -10.76
CA THR A 233 18.84 6.12 -11.81
C THR A 233 19.19 4.71 -12.21
N GLY A 234 19.38 4.51 -13.50
CA GLY A 234 19.70 3.21 -14.06
C GLY A 234 19.88 3.31 -15.58
N GLY A 235 20.06 2.15 -16.19
CA GLY A 235 20.15 2.00 -17.63
C GLY A 235 18.78 1.92 -18.32
N ALA A 236 18.80 1.31 -19.50
CA ALA A 236 17.59 0.97 -20.22
C ALA A 236 16.68 0.07 -19.37
N ALA A 237 15.38 0.33 -19.41
CA ALA A 237 14.38 -0.57 -18.86
C ALA A 237 14.34 -1.88 -19.68
N PRO A 238 13.73 -2.97 -19.15
CA PRO A 238 13.39 -4.14 -19.95
C PRO A 238 12.72 -3.71 -21.27
N GLY A 239 13.05 -4.36 -22.40
CA GLY A 239 12.73 -3.88 -23.76
C GLY A 239 11.25 -3.59 -24.10
N ILE A 240 10.34 -3.87 -23.18
CA ILE A 240 8.88 -3.62 -23.28
C ILE A 240 8.50 -2.29 -22.58
N GLY A 241 9.44 -1.60 -21.93
CA GLY A 241 9.19 -0.41 -21.11
C GLY A 241 8.63 -0.76 -19.72
N ILE A 242 8.49 0.25 -18.87
CA ILE A 242 8.02 0.12 -17.48
C ILE A 242 7.13 1.29 -17.08
N TYR A 243 6.26 1.07 -16.10
CA TYR A 243 5.49 2.12 -15.42
C TYR A 243 6.01 2.29 -13.99
N PRO A 244 6.50 3.48 -13.59
CA PRO A 244 6.80 3.77 -12.21
C PRO A 244 5.52 3.71 -11.38
N LEU A 245 5.56 3.01 -10.25
CA LEU A 245 4.42 2.90 -9.35
C LEU A 245 4.88 3.14 -7.92
N VAL A 246 4.15 4.00 -7.22
CA VAL A 246 4.38 4.27 -5.80
C VAL A 246 3.10 3.98 -5.03
N PHE A 247 3.24 3.26 -3.93
CA PHE A 247 2.21 3.15 -2.90
C PHE A 247 2.62 3.93 -1.67
N VAL A 248 1.64 4.58 -1.05
CA VAL A 248 1.80 5.34 0.17
C VAL A 248 0.80 4.80 1.18
N ALA A 249 1.31 4.29 2.31
CA ALA A 249 0.49 3.97 3.46
C ALA A 249 0.43 5.19 4.38
N CYS A 250 -0.79 5.51 4.79
CA CYS A 250 -1.12 6.72 5.50
C CYS A 250 -2.10 6.43 6.63
N THR A 251 -2.01 7.17 7.71
CA THR A 251 -2.99 7.14 8.80
C THR A 251 -3.86 8.38 8.71
N GLY A 252 -5.16 8.18 8.48
CA GLY A 252 -6.19 9.22 8.54
C GLY A 252 -6.91 9.21 9.89
N THR A 253 -7.63 10.29 10.19
CA THR A 253 -8.49 10.37 11.39
C THR A 253 -9.93 10.67 11.01
N LEU A 254 -10.85 9.88 11.53
CA LEU A 254 -12.29 10.12 11.47
C LEU A 254 -12.72 10.78 12.78
N LEU A 255 -13.23 12.00 12.70
CA LEU A 255 -13.75 12.75 13.85
C LEU A 255 -15.27 12.55 13.90
N VAL A 256 -15.75 11.92 14.97
CA VAL A 256 -17.18 11.77 15.23
C VAL A 256 -17.64 12.85 16.21
N GLY A 257 -18.39 13.82 15.72
CA GLY A 257 -18.98 14.91 16.50
C GLY A 257 -20.37 14.59 17.06
N ALA A 258 -20.89 15.50 17.88
CA ALA A 258 -22.27 15.43 18.38
C ALA A 258 -23.26 15.34 17.21
N TYR A 259 -24.38 14.64 17.40
CA TYR A 259 -25.41 14.37 16.36
C TYR A 259 -24.92 13.55 15.16
N ARG A 260 -23.87 12.72 15.33
CA ARG A 260 -23.33 11.84 14.26
C ARG A 260 -22.77 12.62 13.07
N GLN A 261 -22.26 13.83 13.31
CA GLN A 261 -21.50 14.55 12.30
C GLN A 261 -20.14 13.87 12.11
N LEU A 262 -19.90 13.34 10.92
CA LEU A 262 -18.63 12.72 10.56
C LEU A 262 -17.78 13.72 9.77
N GLN A 263 -16.56 13.93 10.24
CA GLN A 263 -15.54 14.64 9.48
C GLN A 263 -14.35 13.71 9.27
N VAL A 264 -13.99 13.49 8.01
CA VAL A 264 -12.75 12.81 7.66
C VAL A 264 -11.65 13.85 7.57
N ALA A 265 -10.64 13.72 8.42
CA ALA A 265 -9.39 14.45 8.29
C ALA A 265 -8.36 13.51 7.64
N LEU A 266 -8.18 13.73 6.33
CA LEU A 266 -7.04 13.25 5.57
C LEU A 266 -5.94 14.29 5.76
#